data_AF-A0A2E3D5A9-F1
#
_entry.id   AF-A0A2E3D5A9-F1
#
_cell.length_a   1.000
_cell.length_b   1.000
_cell.length_c   1.000
_cell.angle_alpha   90.00
_cell.angle_beta   90.00
_cell.angle_gamma   90.00
#
_symmetry.space_group_name_H-M   'P 1'
#
loop_
_entity.id
_entity.type
_entity.pdbx_description
1 polymer ?
#
loop_
_entity_poly.entity_id
_entity_poly.type
_entity_poly.pdbx_seq_one_letter_code
_entity_poly.pdbx_strand_id
1 'polypeptide(L)' 'MPRFHKLALNPAIGKPCDYIKSGYRKSSVGSHIIFYTSESSEQINIIRILHKNSDVEAKF' A
#
# COMPACT_ATOMS: atom_id res chain seq x y z
N MET A 1 6.02 16.72 -7.09
CA MET A 1 6.29 15.78 -5.99
C MET A 1 5.65 14.43 -6.30
N PRO A 2 6.39 13.31 -6.24
CA PRO A 2 5.82 11.98 -6.51
C PRO A 2 4.73 11.65 -5.49
N ARG A 3 3.55 11.22 -5.96
CA ARG A 3 2.32 11.11 -5.14
C ARG A 3 2.40 10.15 -3.95
N PHE A 4 3.36 9.22 -3.91
CA PHE A 4 3.50 8.18 -2.88
C PHE A 4 4.57 8.48 -1.81
N HIS A 5 5.32 9.58 -1.92
CA HIS A 5 6.35 9.96 -0.92
C HIS A 5 5.79 10.10 0.51
N LYS A 6 4.52 10.52 0.64
CA LYS A 6 3.83 10.64 1.94
C LYS A 6 3.75 9.31 2.70
N LEU A 7 3.80 8.18 2.00
CA LEU A 7 3.78 6.86 2.61
C LEU A 7 5.09 6.54 3.33
N ALA A 8 6.23 7.01 2.81
CA ALA A 8 7.53 6.82 3.48
C ALA A 8 7.68 7.74 4.71
N LEU A 9 7.17 8.98 4.62
CA LEU A 9 7.20 9.95 5.73
C LEU A 9 6.25 9.60 6.88
N ASN A 10 5.14 8.93 6.58
CA ASN A 10 4.21 8.46 7.57
C ASN A 10 3.59 7.12 7.13
N PRO A 11 4.30 6.00 7.37
CA PRO A 11 3.81 4.66 7.01
C PRO A 11 2.46 4.31 7.64
N ALA A 12 2.12 4.95 8.76
CA ALA A 12 0.89 4.69 9.50
C ALA A 12 -0.38 5.19 8.78
N ILE A 13 -0.26 6.05 7.76
CA ILE A 13 -1.41 6.62 7.02
C ILE A 13 -2.19 5.59 6.18
N GLY A 14 -1.55 4.50 5.77
CA GLY A 14 -2.23 3.41 5.08
C GLY A 14 -3.13 2.62 6.03
N LYS A 15 -4.15 1.96 5.50
CA LYS A 15 -4.99 1.06 6.30
C LYS A 15 -4.27 -0.27 6.49
N PRO A 16 -4.25 -0.85 7.70
CA PRO A 16 -3.80 -2.22 7.88
C PRO A 16 -4.66 -3.17 7.04
N CYS A 17 -4.02 -4.17 6.44
CA CYS A 17 -4.66 -5.23 5.69
C CYS A 17 -4.05 -6.58 6.07
N ASP A 18 -3.96 -6.82 7.38
CA ASP A 18 -3.39 -8.02 7.97
C ASP A 18 -4.13 -9.30 7.54
N TYR A 19 -5.37 -9.17 7.05
CA TYR A 19 -6.14 -10.24 6.43
C TYR A 19 -5.47 -10.83 5.17
N ILE A 20 -4.53 -10.12 4.54
CA ILE A 20 -3.70 -10.64 3.44
C ILE A 20 -2.43 -11.28 4.01
N LYS A 21 -1.71 -10.54 4.86
CA LYS A 21 -0.51 -10.98 5.58
C LYS A 21 -0.21 -9.99 6.69
N SER A 22 0.23 -10.48 7.85
CA SER A 22 0.58 -9.65 9.00
C SER A 22 1.58 -8.54 8.63
N GLY A 23 1.30 -7.31 9.08
CA GLY A 23 2.14 -6.13 8.84
C GLY A 23 1.89 -5.45 7.49
N TYR A 24 1.00 -5.98 6.65
CA TYR A 24 0.64 -5.36 5.38
C TYR A 24 -0.24 -4.14 5.61
N ARG A 25 0.02 -3.11 4.80
CA ARG A 25 -0.75 -1.88 4.72
C ARG A 25 -1.10 -1.58 3.28
N LYS A 26 -2.24 -0.91 3.09
CA LYS A 26 -2.67 -0.42 1.78
C LYS A 26 -3.06 1.05 1.82
N SER A 27 -2.73 1.79 0.77
CA SER A 27 -3.14 3.18 0.61
C SER A 27 -3.58 3.47 -0.82
N SER A 28 -4.66 4.25 -0.96
CA SER A 28 -5.18 4.68 -2.26
C SER A 28 -4.55 6.01 -2.66
N VAL A 29 -3.88 6.03 -3.81
CA VAL A 29 -3.18 7.19 -4.35
C VAL A 29 -3.68 7.46 -5.76
N GLY A 30 -4.66 8.36 -5.87
CA GLY A 30 -5.35 8.63 -7.14
C GLY A 30 -6.10 7.41 -7.65
N SER A 31 -5.70 6.88 -8.80
CA SER A 31 -6.26 5.66 -9.39
C SER A 31 -5.51 4.39 -9.03
N HIS A 32 -4.57 4.44 -8.08
CA HIS A 32 -3.78 3.28 -7.68
C HIS A 32 -4.02 2.89 -6.23
N ILE A 33 -3.90 1.60 -5.93
CA ILE A 33 -3.84 1.03 -4.58
C ILE A 33 -2.43 0.50 -4.40
N ILE A 34 -1.73 1.02 -3.40
CA ILE A 34 -0.35 0.63 -3.08
C ILE A 34 -0.39 -0.28 -1.87
N PHE A 35 0.17 -1.48 -1.99
CA PHE A 35 0.40 -2.42 -0.89
C PHE A 35 1.86 -2.34 -0.46
N TYR A 36 2.09 -2.23 0.85
CA TYR A 36 3.42 -2.06 1.41
C TYR A 36 3.50 -2.58 2.85
N THR A 37 4.71 -2.81 3.34
CA THR A 37 5.01 -3.01 4.77
C THR A 37 5.82 -1.84 5.30
N SER A 38 5.79 -1.64 6.62
CA SER A 38 6.70 -0.71 7.31
C SER A 38 7.87 -1.52 7.87
N GLU A 39 9.10 -1.19 7.49
CA GLU A 39 10.31 -1.82 8.07
C GLU A 39 10.83 -1.00 9.26
N SER A 40 10.65 0.32 9.23
CA SER A 40 10.93 1.27 10.32
C SER A 40 9.96 2.46 10.25
N SER A 41 10.13 3.48 11.11
CA SER A 41 9.27 4.68 11.12
C SER A 41 9.35 5.52 9.83
N GLU A 42 10.42 5.37 9.04
CA GLU A 42 10.70 6.20 7.86
C GLU A 42 10.93 5.36 6.59
N GLN A 43 10.79 4.05 6.69
CA GLN A 43 11.02 3.14 5.58
C GLN A 43 9.81 2.23 5.35
N ILE A 44 9.36 2.23 4.10
CA ILE A 44 8.37 1.29 3.60
C ILE A 44 8.97 0.40 2.52
N ASN A 45 8.45 -0.81 2.42
CA ASN A 45 8.73 -1.72 1.33
C ASN A 45 7.48 -1.85 0.45
N ILE A 46 7.56 -1.38 -0.80
CA ILE A 46 6.44 -1.44 -1.74
C ILE A 46 6.37 -2.85 -2.32
N ILE A 47 5.29 -3.56 -2.00
CA ILE A 47 5.07 -4.93 -2.44
C ILE A 47 4.37 -4.96 -3.80
N ARG A 48 3.35 -4.12 -3.98
CA ARG A 48 2.55 -4.09 -5.20
C ARG A 48 1.84 -2.76 -5.39
N ILE A 49 1.65 -2.36 -6.65
CA ILE A 49 0.79 -1.24 -7.03
C ILE A 49 -0.27 -1.79 -7.98
N LEU A 50 -1.54 -1.67 -7.60
CA LEU A 50 -2.69 -2.05 -8.43
C LEU A 50 -3.39 -0.80 -8.94
N HIS A 51 -4.04 -0.89 -10.09
CA HIS A 51 -4.98 0.13 -10.53
C HIS A 51 -6.34 -0.13 -9.87
N LYS A 52 -7.04 0.92 -9.41
CA LYS A 52 -8.33 0.80 -8.69
C LYS A 52 -9.45 0.20 -9.53
N ASN A 53 -9.32 0.29 -10.86
CA ASN A 53 -10.24 -0.29 -11.84
C ASN A 53 -9.66 -1.55 -12.49
N SER A 54 -8.61 -2.17 -11.91
CA SER A 54 -8.28 -3.53 -12.32
C SER A 54 -9.49 -4.41 -11.97
N ASP A 55 -10.09 -4.99 -13.01
CA ASP A 55 -11.16 -5.97 -12.91
C ASP A 55 -10.71 -7.07 -11.94
N VAL A 56 -11.43 -7.23 -10.83
CA VAL A 56 -11.05 -8.16 -9.76
C VAL A 56 -11.51 -9.56 -10.15
N GLU A 57 -10.85 -10.18 -11.12
CA GLU A 57 -10.71 -11.63 -11.15
C GLU A 57 -9.41 -11.99 -10.41
N ALA A 58 -9.37 -11.69 -9.11
CA ALA A 58 -8.50 -12.44 -8.21
C ALA A 58 -9.17 -13.80 -7.97
N LYS A 59 -9.01 -14.74 -8.91
CA LYS A 59 -9.26 -16.16 -8.62
C LYS A 59 -8.24 -16.58 -7.56
N PHE A 60 -8.72 -16.77 -6.34
CA PHE A 60 -8.02 -17.52 -5.30
C PHE A 60 -8.14 -19.01 -5.58
#